data_AF-A0A5M3XQQ5-F1
#
_entry.id   AF-A0A5M3XQQ5-F1
#
_cell.length_a   1.000
_cell.length_b   1.000
_cell.length_c   1.000
_cell.angle_alpha   90.00
_cell.angle_beta   90.00
_cell.angle_gamma   90.00
#
_symmetry.space_group_name_H-M   'P 1'
#
loop_
_entity.id
_entity.type
_entity.pdbx_description
1 polymer ?
#
loop_
_entity_poly.entity_id
_entity_poly.type
_entity_poly.pdbx_seq_one_letter_code
_entity_poly.pdbx_strand_id
1 'polypeptide(L)'
;MAHVQLPELPEHTLSFVVDGRVRAPSGPEAAEEEEPEDEAPELAGRVVLGGPVAFPMTAERYPEVAAYIEQEAAHHRYHEVHLSVTFVEKQDGPPLHSVTLRVNLAAKAPADQPIAWSMAPARIDDPSQRDVQFEIKPQLKVAGIEASIGTLGGTLPGSHTPFLRATRELRSDPRWELKRTKNLPLDGTQRVVLVVRADAGAVASMTVEVTAATRSSILRRYRALPTPLRLAADL
;
A
#
# COMPACT_ATOMS: atom_id res chain seq x y z
N MET A 1 0.80 -29.29 -7.64
CA MET A 1 0.69 -27.90 -7.14
C MET A 1 0.96 -27.93 -5.65
N ALA A 2 2.10 -27.42 -5.19
CA ALA A 2 2.38 -27.35 -3.76
C ALA A 2 1.41 -26.34 -3.12
N HIS A 3 0.68 -26.76 -2.09
CA HIS A 3 -0.07 -25.83 -1.26
C HIS A 3 0.94 -24.96 -0.51
N VAL A 4 1.12 -23.71 -0.94
CA VAL A 4 1.88 -22.73 -0.17
C VAL A 4 1.04 -22.39 1.06
N GLN A 5 1.38 -22.99 2.20
CA GLN A 5 0.76 -22.63 3.47
C GLN A 5 1.29 -21.26 3.87
N LEU A 6 0.43 -20.25 3.75
CA LEU A 6 0.77 -18.90 4.18
C LEU A 6 0.90 -18.88 5.71
N PRO A 7 1.90 -18.18 6.25
CA PRO A 7 2.09 -18.08 7.69
C PRO A 7 0.91 -17.37 8.35
N GLU A 8 0.58 -17.78 9.57
CA GLU A 8 -0.23 -16.94 10.45
C GLU A 8 0.58 -15.71 10.84
N LEU A 9 -0.05 -14.54 10.77
CA LEU A 9 0.59 -13.27 11.07
C LEU A 9 0.05 -12.79 12.43
N PRO A 10 0.92 -12.55 13.44
CA PRO A 10 0.48 -12.04 14.72
C PRO A 10 -0.17 -10.67 14.52
N GLU A 11 -1.37 -10.48 15.08
CA GLU A 11 -2.13 -9.25 14.92
C GLU A 11 -1.80 -8.24 16.03
N HIS A 12 -1.64 -6.99 15.62
CA HIS A 12 -1.36 -5.85 16.48
C HIS A 12 -2.41 -4.77 16.25
N THR A 13 -3.22 -4.52 17.27
CA THR A 13 -4.12 -3.36 17.28
C THR A 13 -3.31 -2.08 17.34
N LEU A 14 -3.60 -1.16 16.41
CA LEU A 14 -2.87 0.09 16.30
C LEU A 14 -3.53 1.18 17.16
N SER A 15 -2.71 1.86 17.96
CA SER A 15 -3.09 3.14 18.58
C SER A 15 -2.78 4.25 17.60
N PHE A 16 -3.80 5.01 17.22
CA PHE A 16 -3.68 6.11 16.28
C PHE A 16 -3.66 7.45 17.02
N VAL A 17 -2.87 8.39 16.53
CA VAL A 17 -2.91 9.79 16.97
C VAL A 17 -3.27 10.66 15.77
N VAL A 18 -4.08 11.69 15.99
CA VAL A 18 -4.42 12.69 14.96
C VAL A 18 -3.16 13.46 14.58
N ASP A 19 -2.77 13.39 13.32
CA ASP A 19 -1.59 14.07 12.74
C ASP A 19 -1.95 15.46 12.18
N GLY A 20 -3.25 15.71 11.91
CA GLY A 20 -3.75 17.04 11.51
C GLY A 20 -5.06 17.03 10.72
N ARG A 21 -5.67 18.22 10.58
CA ARG A 21 -6.85 18.49 9.73
C ARG A 21 -6.38 19.02 8.37
N VAL A 22 -6.74 18.33 7.28
CA VAL A 22 -6.52 18.82 5.91
C VAL A 22 -7.84 19.41 5.41
N ARG A 23 -7.87 20.73 5.22
CA ARG A 23 -9.03 21.40 4.61
C ARG A 23 -9.06 21.04 3.13
N ALA A 24 -10.18 20.50 2.64
CA ALA A 24 -10.38 20.44 1.20
C ALA A 24 -10.37 21.88 0.64
N PRO A 25 -9.82 22.15 -0.56
CA PRO A 25 -9.83 23.49 -1.13
C PRO A 25 -11.28 23.91 -1.38
N SER A 26 -11.86 24.72 -0.51
CA SER A 26 -13.20 25.27 -0.65
C SER A 26 -13.27 26.62 0.05
N GLY A 27 -13.12 27.69 -0.73
CA GLY A 27 -13.63 29.05 -0.48
C GLY A 27 -13.15 29.83 0.76
N PRO A 28 -13.08 31.17 0.70
CA PRO A 28 -12.71 32.00 1.83
C PRO A 28 -13.94 32.29 2.69
N GLU A 29 -14.08 31.64 3.83
CA GLU A 29 -14.65 32.21 5.05
C GLU A 29 -14.50 31.19 6.19
N ALA A 30 -13.76 31.58 7.23
CA ALA A 30 -13.54 30.77 8.41
C ALA A 30 -13.69 31.69 9.62
N ALA A 31 -14.86 31.64 10.25
CA ALA A 31 -15.00 32.01 11.64
C ALA A 31 -14.23 30.97 12.48
N GLU A 32 -13.42 31.48 13.40
CA GLU A 32 -12.71 30.73 14.42
C GLU A 32 -13.71 30.30 15.49
N GLU A 33 -13.88 28.99 15.67
CA GLU A 33 -14.49 28.43 16.87
C GLU A 33 -13.60 27.31 17.40
N GLU A 34 -13.14 27.52 18.63
CA GLU A 34 -12.33 26.60 19.45
C GLU A 34 -13.14 25.37 19.91
N GLU A 35 -12.40 24.36 20.35
CA GLU A 35 -12.69 22.92 20.36
C GLU A 35 -13.75 22.41 21.36
N PRO A 36 -14.07 21.10 21.30
CA PRO A 36 -13.74 20.31 22.48
C PRO A 36 -12.80 19.13 22.21
N GLU A 37 -11.97 18.90 23.22
CA GLU A 37 -11.09 17.76 23.48
C GLU A 37 -11.87 16.43 23.65
N ASP A 38 -11.17 15.31 23.47
CA ASP A 38 -11.52 13.94 23.91
C ASP A 38 -12.43 13.03 23.04
N GLU A 39 -12.41 13.17 21.71
CA GLU A 39 -12.78 12.04 20.85
C GLU A 39 -11.60 11.06 20.72
N ALA A 40 -11.74 9.86 21.28
CA ALA A 40 -10.89 8.73 20.90
C ALA A 40 -10.80 8.66 19.35
N PRO A 41 -9.62 8.40 18.77
CA PRO A 41 -9.42 8.54 17.33
C PRO A 41 -10.51 7.78 16.57
N GLU A 42 -11.16 8.40 15.57
CA GLU A 42 -12.20 7.76 14.74
C GLU A 42 -11.76 6.42 14.12
N LEU A 43 -10.45 6.14 14.14
CA LEU A 43 -9.77 4.99 13.57
C LEU A 43 -9.31 3.93 14.58
N ALA A 44 -9.50 4.14 15.89
CA ALA A 44 -9.18 3.14 16.90
C ALA A 44 -9.92 1.82 16.63
N GLY A 45 -9.16 0.72 16.53
CA GLY A 45 -9.71 -0.62 16.22
C GLY A 45 -10.18 -0.83 14.78
N ARG A 46 -10.08 0.18 13.89
CA ARG A 46 -10.53 0.07 12.49
C ARG A 46 -9.44 -0.36 11.52
N VAL A 47 -8.18 -0.28 11.94
CA VAL A 47 -7.03 -0.76 11.18
C VAL A 47 -6.18 -1.62 12.12
N VAL A 48 -5.98 -2.87 11.72
CA VAL A 48 -5.15 -3.84 12.43
C VAL A 48 -3.97 -4.20 11.55
N LEU A 49 -2.76 -4.23 12.12
CA LEU A 49 -1.56 -4.66 11.42
C LEU A 49 -1.25 -6.10 11.81
N GLY A 50 -1.15 -6.99 10.83
CA GLY A 50 -0.62 -8.34 11.03
C GLY A 50 0.84 -8.42 10.63
N GLY A 51 1.62 -9.18 11.41
CA GLY A 51 3.06 -9.31 11.23
C GLY A 51 3.84 -8.15 11.90
N PRO A 52 5.13 -7.98 11.58
CA PRO A 52 5.82 -8.66 10.50
C PRO A 52 6.23 -10.09 10.84
N VAL A 53 6.20 -10.97 9.85
CA VAL A 53 6.83 -12.29 9.92
C VAL A 53 7.88 -12.37 8.82
N ALA A 54 9.12 -12.67 9.20
CA ALA A 54 10.26 -12.73 8.28
C ALA A 54 10.81 -14.15 8.21
N PHE A 55 11.18 -14.58 7.01
CA PHE A 55 11.84 -15.85 6.76
C PHE A 55 13.13 -15.62 5.99
N PRO A 56 14.25 -16.25 6.36
CA PRO A 56 15.43 -16.25 5.52
C PRO A 56 15.11 -16.92 4.19
N MET A 57 15.55 -16.30 3.10
CA MET A 57 15.51 -16.94 1.79
C MET A 57 16.70 -17.89 1.68
N THR A 58 16.42 -19.18 1.75
CA THR A 58 17.42 -20.24 1.58
C THR A 58 17.13 -21.05 0.31
N ALA A 59 18.14 -21.76 -0.18
CA ALA A 59 18.02 -22.61 -1.37
C ALA A 59 16.96 -23.72 -1.20
N GLU A 60 16.77 -24.23 0.01
CA GLU A 60 15.75 -25.26 0.29
C GLU A 60 14.33 -24.72 0.15
N ARG A 61 14.11 -23.46 0.53
CA ARG A 61 12.78 -22.84 0.53
C ARG A 61 12.42 -22.23 -0.82
N TYR A 62 13.41 -21.72 -1.56
CA TYR A 62 13.24 -21.09 -2.86
C TYR A 62 14.18 -21.71 -3.90
N PRO A 63 13.97 -22.98 -4.29
CA PRO A 63 14.85 -23.68 -5.22
C PRO A 63 14.96 -22.99 -6.58
N GLU A 64 13.93 -22.23 -7.00
CA GLU A 64 13.90 -21.48 -8.24
C GLU A 64 14.90 -20.31 -8.32
N VAL A 65 15.33 -19.79 -7.16
CA VAL A 65 16.33 -18.71 -7.06
C VAL A 65 17.58 -19.13 -6.26
N ALA A 66 17.72 -20.42 -5.96
CA ALA A 66 18.82 -20.96 -5.16
C ALA A 66 20.20 -20.54 -5.68
N ALA A 67 20.45 -20.69 -6.98
CA ALA A 67 21.73 -20.33 -7.59
C ALA A 67 22.08 -18.83 -7.38
N TYR A 68 21.09 -17.96 -7.41
CA TYR A 68 21.28 -16.53 -7.16
C TYR A 68 21.59 -16.26 -5.68
N ILE A 69 20.85 -16.89 -4.77
CA ILE A 69 21.06 -16.76 -3.32
C ILE A 69 22.46 -17.22 -2.95
N GLU A 70 22.89 -18.38 -3.47
CA GLU A 70 24.22 -18.94 -3.21
C GLU A 70 25.34 -18.06 -3.75
N GLN A 71 25.18 -17.51 -4.97
CA GLN A 71 26.14 -16.60 -5.57
C GLN A 71 26.33 -15.32 -4.74
N GLU A 72 25.24 -14.77 -4.20
CA GLU A 72 25.25 -13.51 -3.44
C GLU A 72 25.56 -13.70 -1.95
N ALA A 73 25.62 -14.94 -1.46
CA ALA A 73 25.74 -15.26 -0.03
C ALA A 73 27.06 -14.78 0.61
N ALA A 74 28.08 -14.41 -0.15
CA ALA A 74 29.28 -13.77 0.41
C ALA A 74 29.02 -12.31 0.85
N HIS A 75 28.05 -11.64 0.23
CA HIS A 75 27.85 -10.20 0.37
C HIS A 75 26.49 -9.83 0.94
N HIS A 76 25.46 -10.64 0.67
CA HIS A 76 24.09 -10.29 0.98
C HIS A 76 23.31 -11.44 1.62
N ARG A 77 22.29 -11.06 2.39
CA ARG A 77 21.25 -11.95 2.92
C ARG A 77 19.89 -11.43 2.45
N TYR A 78 19.01 -12.36 2.11
CA TYR A 78 17.66 -12.07 1.65
C TYR A 78 16.64 -12.61 2.64
N HIS A 79 15.60 -11.83 2.93
CA HIS A 79 14.50 -12.23 3.80
C HIS A 79 13.17 -11.96 3.11
N GLU A 80 12.28 -12.96 3.03
CA GLU A 80 10.89 -12.74 2.66
C GLU A 80 10.14 -12.26 3.92
N VAL A 81 9.50 -11.09 3.82
CA VAL A 81 8.77 -10.47 4.93
C VAL A 81 7.31 -10.33 4.54
N HIS A 82 6.42 -10.90 5.36
CA HIS A 82 4.98 -10.80 5.21
C HIS A 82 4.39 -9.79 6.20
N LEU A 83 3.49 -8.97 5.69
CA LEU A 83 2.67 -8.02 6.43
C LEU A 83 1.22 -8.16 5.99
N SER A 84 0.29 -7.84 6.89
CA SER A 84 -1.10 -7.63 6.50
C SER A 84 -1.67 -6.38 7.12
N VAL A 85 -2.59 -5.75 6.42
CA VAL A 85 -3.42 -4.69 6.98
C VAL A 85 -4.87 -5.12 6.86
N THR A 86 -5.57 -5.11 7.99
CA THR A 86 -6.97 -5.49 8.07
C THR A 86 -7.79 -4.25 8.41
N PHE A 87 -8.82 -4.01 7.61
CA PHE A 87 -9.75 -2.91 7.76
C PHE A 87 -11.05 -3.45 8.36
N VAL A 88 -11.48 -2.83 9.45
CA VAL A 88 -12.76 -3.14 10.10
C VAL A 88 -13.72 -1.99 9.83
N GLU A 89 -14.76 -2.24 9.05
CA GLU A 89 -15.81 -1.26 8.82
C GLU A 89 -16.65 -1.08 10.10
N LYS A 90 -16.92 0.18 10.45
CA LYS A 90 -17.79 0.55 11.58
C LYS A 90 -19.10 1.05 11.00
N GLN A 91 -20.23 0.52 11.48
CA GLN A 91 -21.56 0.88 10.96
C GLN A 91 -21.87 2.38 11.10
N ASP A 92 -21.45 3.01 12.20
CA ASP A 92 -21.83 4.40 12.53
C ASP A 92 -20.67 5.43 12.40
N GLY A 93 -19.65 5.15 11.58
CA GLY A 93 -18.47 6.02 11.44
C GLY A 93 -18.17 6.44 10.00
N PRO A 94 -17.43 7.55 9.78
CA PRO A 94 -17.03 7.94 8.43
C PRO A 94 -16.16 6.85 7.78
N PRO A 95 -16.34 6.55 6.49
CA PRO A 95 -15.62 5.45 5.83
C PRO A 95 -14.12 5.76 5.74
N LEU A 96 -13.30 4.70 5.84
CA LEU A 96 -11.88 4.77 5.52
C LEU A 96 -11.71 5.14 4.04
N HIS A 97 -10.86 6.13 3.78
CA HIS A 97 -10.62 6.65 2.45
C HIS A 97 -9.27 6.24 1.88
N SER A 98 -8.21 6.33 2.68
CA SER A 98 -6.88 5.91 2.26
C SER A 98 -6.09 5.39 3.44
N VAL A 99 -5.24 4.40 3.17
CA VAL A 99 -4.27 3.88 4.12
C VAL A 99 -2.90 3.81 3.43
N THR A 100 -1.87 4.09 4.20
CA THR A 100 -0.48 3.97 3.80
C THR A 100 0.22 3.06 4.78
N LEU A 101 0.93 2.09 4.24
CA LEU A 101 1.91 1.30 4.97
C LEU A 101 3.29 1.78 4.53
N ARG A 102 4.02 2.45 5.41
CA ARG A 102 5.43 2.79 5.20
C ARG A 102 6.27 1.85 6.02
N VAL A 103 7.22 1.18 5.38
CA VAL A 103 8.25 0.41 6.08
C VAL A 103 9.51 1.26 6.10
N ASN A 104 10.24 1.28 7.21
CA ASN A 104 11.60 1.80 7.24
C ASN A 104 12.54 0.67 7.64
N LEU A 105 13.47 0.37 6.75
CA LEU A 105 14.54 -0.60 6.89
C LEU A 105 15.78 0.14 7.34
N ALA A 106 16.42 -0.37 8.39
CA ALA A 106 17.64 0.24 8.91
C ALA A 106 18.68 -0.80 9.34
N ALA A 107 19.95 -0.51 9.08
CA ALA A 107 21.09 -1.23 9.65
C ALA A 107 22.04 -0.25 10.34
N LYS A 108 22.79 -0.76 11.32
CA LYS A 108 23.82 0.02 12.01
C LYS A 108 25.06 0.12 11.12
N ALA A 109 25.64 1.31 11.01
CA ALA A 109 26.93 1.51 10.35
C ALA A 109 28.01 0.58 10.96
N PRO A 110 28.95 0.07 10.14
CA PRO A 110 29.28 0.51 8.78
C PRO A 110 28.48 -0.15 7.64
N ALA A 111 27.51 -1.02 7.94
CA ALA A 111 26.72 -1.71 6.92
C ALA A 111 25.84 -0.74 6.11
N ASP A 112 25.59 -1.08 4.85
CA ASP A 112 24.63 -0.36 4.03
C ASP A 112 23.20 -0.57 4.55
N GLN A 113 22.34 0.40 4.27
CA GLN A 113 20.93 0.30 4.66
C GLN A 113 20.25 -0.82 3.86
N PRO A 114 19.47 -1.71 4.51
CA PRO A 114 18.75 -2.74 3.79
C PRO A 114 17.73 -2.12 2.83
N ILE A 115 17.44 -2.81 1.75
CA ILE A 115 16.50 -2.35 0.72
C ILE A 115 15.40 -3.37 0.48
N ALA A 116 14.23 -2.87 0.06
CA ALA A 116 13.18 -3.71 -0.51
C ALA A 116 13.57 -4.13 -1.93
N TRP A 117 14.22 -5.28 -2.04
CA TRP A 117 14.65 -5.86 -3.30
C TRP A 117 13.48 -6.17 -4.24
N SER A 118 12.36 -6.60 -3.67
CA SER A 118 11.11 -6.82 -4.41
C SER A 118 9.90 -6.55 -3.53
N MET A 119 8.78 -6.18 -4.15
CA MET A 119 7.51 -5.90 -3.47
C MET A 119 6.33 -6.54 -4.21
N ALA A 120 5.42 -7.18 -3.46
CA ALA A 120 4.21 -7.77 -3.99
C ALA A 120 3.00 -7.54 -3.06
N PRO A 121 1.79 -7.28 -3.60
CA PRO A 121 1.53 -6.90 -4.99
C PRO A 121 2.09 -5.50 -5.29
N ALA A 122 2.53 -5.29 -6.54
CA ALA A 122 2.99 -3.98 -6.99
C ALA A 122 1.82 -3.01 -7.25
N ARG A 123 0.69 -3.53 -7.74
CA ARG A 123 -0.51 -2.74 -8.05
C ARG A 123 -1.75 -3.62 -8.07
N ILE A 124 -2.86 -3.08 -7.56
CA ILE A 124 -4.21 -3.63 -7.73
C ILE A 124 -5.10 -2.51 -8.25
N ASP A 125 -5.75 -2.73 -9.39
CA ASP A 125 -6.69 -1.80 -10.01
C ASP A 125 -8.15 -2.19 -9.72
N ASP A 126 -9.06 -1.22 -9.81
CA ASP A 126 -10.50 -1.44 -9.72
C ASP A 126 -11.02 -2.12 -11.01
N PRO A 127 -11.71 -3.28 -10.92
CA PRO A 127 -12.10 -4.08 -12.07
C PRO A 127 -13.19 -3.43 -12.96
N SER A 128 -13.82 -2.31 -12.59
CA SER A 128 -14.82 -1.67 -13.47
C SER A 128 -14.17 -0.93 -14.65
N GLN A 129 -13.68 -1.69 -15.62
CA GLN A 129 -13.43 -1.16 -16.97
C GLN A 129 -14.78 -0.74 -17.56
N ARG A 130 -14.90 0.53 -17.97
CA ARG A 130 -16.00 1.00 -18.81
C ARG A 130 -15.47 1.11 -20.22
N ASP A 131 -15.95 0.25 -21.13
CA ASP A 131 -15.89 0.52 -22.55
C ASP A 131 -16.72 1.78 -22.82
N VAL A 132 -16.05 2.91 -23.04
CA VAL A 132 -16.74 4.13 -23.49
C VAL A 132 -16.72 4.13 -25.01
N GLN A 133 -17.83 3.71 -25.61
CA GLN A 133 -18.04 3.92 -27.05
C GLN A 133 -18.32 5.41 -27.28
N PHE A 134 -17.40 6.09 -27.99
CA PHE A 134 -17.68 7.42 -28.53
C PHE A 134 -18.20 7.27 -29.95
N GLU A 135 -19.46 7.67 -30.17
CA GLU A 135 -19.98 7.90 -31.51
C GLU A 135 -19.54 9.31 -31.95
N ILE A 136 -18.46 9.40 -32.71
CA ILE A 136 -18.09 10.65 -33.37
C ILE A 136 -19.04 10.83 -34.55
N LYS A 137 -20.02 11.73 -34.43
CA LYS A 137 -20.83 12.20 -35.58
C LYS A 137 -20.19 13.44 -36.18
N PRO A 138 -19.47 13.34 -37.31
CA PRO A 138 -19.04 14.53 -38.03
C PRO A 138 -20.27 15.16 -38.70
N GLN A 139 -20.66 16.38 -38.28
CA GLN A 139 -21.52 17.21 -39.12
C GLN A 139 -20.66 17.89 -40.19
N LEU A 140 -20.39 17.16 -41.27
CA LEU A 140 -19.86 17.73 -42.52
C LEU A 140 -21.04 17.95 -43.47
N LYS A 141 -21.51 19.19 -43.57
CA LYS A 141 -22.27 19.62 -44.76
C LYS A 141 -21.28 19.89 -45.87
N VAL A 142 -21.00 18.88 -46.69
CA VAL A 142 -20.32 19.08 -47.98
C VAL A 142 -21.10 18.31 -49.05
N ALA A 143 -21.57 19.08 -50.03
CA ALA A 143 -22.22 18.72 -51.29
C ALA A 143 -22.23 17.22 -51.69
N GLY A 144 -23.22 16.47 -51.19
CA GLY A 144 -23.87 15.40 -51.96
C GLY A 144 -23.16 14.05 -52.07
N ILE A 145 -22.19 13.71 -51.22
CA ILE A 145 -21.62 12.35 -51.18
C ILE A 145 -21.64 11.82 -49.74
N GLU A 146 -22.53 10.87 -49.48
CA GLU A 146 -22.61 10.13 -48.23
C GLU A 146 -21.53 9.04 -48.22
N ALA A 147 -20.57 9.14 -47.31
CA ALA A 147 -19.64 8.06 -46.99
C ALA A 147 -19.64 7.84 -45.48
N SER A 148 -20.18 6.70 -45.05
CA SER A 148 -20.09 6.25 -43.66
C SER A 148 -18.75 5.53 -43.46
N ILE A 149 -17.83 6.14 -42.73
CA ILE A 149 -16.56 5.53 -42.32
C ILE A 149 -16.68 5.09 -40.85
N GLY A 150 -16.21 3.87 -40.57
CA GLY A 150 -16.56 3.06 -39.40
C GLY A 150 -16.14 3.60 -38.03
N THR A 151 -16.74 2.99 -37.02
CA THR A 151 -16.44 3.15 -35.59
C THR A 151 -14.98 2.82 -35.28
N LEU A 152 -14.19 3.84 -34.92
CA LEU A 152 -12.92 3.67 -34.23
C LEU A 152 -13.20 3.58 -32.72
N GLY A 153 -13.21 2.35 -32.19
CA GLY A 153 -13.15 2.13 -30.75
C GLY A 153 -11.78 2.56 -30.22
N GLY A 154 -11.74 3.56 -29.34
CA GLY A 154 -10.53 4.00 -28.66
C GLY A 154 -10.71 3.91 -27.15
N THR A 155 -9.79 3.23 -26.47
CA THR A 155 -9.70 3.22 -25.01
C THR A 155 -9.12 4.55 -24.55
N LEU A 156 -9.93 5.45 -23.99
CA LEU A 156 -9.39 6.57 -23.22
C LEU A 156 -8.86 6.03 -21.88
N PRO A 157 -7.66 6.42 -21.42
CA PRO A 157 -7.23 6.15 -20.06
C PRO A 157 -8.09 6.97 -19.10
N GLY A 158 -9.25 6.43 -18.71
CA GLY A 158 -10.04 6.96 -17.61
C GLY A 158 -9.14 7.01 -16.37
N SER A 159 -9.21 8.09 -15.58
CA SER A 159 -8.36 8.31 -14.41
C SER A 159 -8.23 7.05 -13.53
N HIS A 160 -7.16 6.27 -13.77
CA HIS A 160 -6.91 5.00 -13.14
C HIS A 160 -6.41 5.28 -11.73
N THR A 161 -7.32 5.40 -10.78
CA THR A 161 -6.93 5.45 -9.37
C THR A 161 -6.78 4.00 -8.89
N PRO A 162 -5.55 3.48 -8.74
CA PRO A 162 -5.36 2.11 -8.26
C PRO A 162 -5.90 2.00 -6.83
N PHE A 163 -6.46 0.83 -6.51
CA PHE A 163 -6.86 0.49 -5.15
C PHE A 163 -5.64 0.31 -4.25
N LEU A 164 -4.59 -0.35 -4.77
CA LEU A 164 -3.32 -0.53 -4.07
C LEU A 164 -2.16 -0.23 -5.02
N ARG A 165 -1.12 0.43 -4.52
CA ARG A 165 0.13 0.67 -5.24
C ARG A 165 1.34 0.54 -4.32
N ALA A 166 2.30 -0.29 -4.70
CA ALA A 166 3.64 -0.31 -4.15
C ALA A 166 4.47 0.83 -4.77
N THR A 167 5.29 1.47 -3.96
CA THR A 167 6.19 2.54 -4.38
C THR A 167 7.51 2.40 -3.63
N ARG A 168 8.56 3.00 -4.20
CA ARG A 168 9.91 3.02 -3.59
C ARG A 168 10.53 1.63 -3.44
N GLU A 169 10.29 0.76 -4.42
CA GLU A 169 11.08 -0.47 -4.60
C GLU A 169 12.56 -0.10 -4.75
N LEU A 170 13.45 -1.01 -4.31
CA LEU A 170 14.90 -0.81 -4.21
C LEU A 170 15.33 0.33 -3.28
N ARG A 171 14.46 0.73 -2.34
CA ARG A 171 14.78 1.71 -1.29
C ARG A 171 14.66 1.08 0.09
N SER A 172 15.25 1.77 1.08
CA SER A 172 15.12 1.41 2.50
C SER A 172 13.80 1.85 3.11
N ASP A 173 13.01 2.66 2.41
CA ASP A 173 11.71 3.17 2.89
C ASP A 173 10.55 2.82 1.93
N PRO A 174 10.32 1.53 1.62
CA PRO A 174 9.27 1.11 0.68
C PRO A 174 7.87 1.40 1.26
N ARG A 175 6.90 1.59 0.37
CA ARG A 175 5.55 2.00 0.77
C ARG A 175 4.47 1.34 -0.07
N TRP A 176 3.39 0.92 0.60
CA TRP A 176 2.11 0.64 -0.06
C TRP A 176 1.10 1.74 0.23
N GLU A 177 0.43 2.19 -0.82
CA GLU A 177 -0.66 3.16 -0.77
C GLU A 177 -1.95 2.45 -1.18
N LEU A 178 -2.91 2.40 -0.26
CA LEU A 178 -4.24 1.87 -0.47
C LEU A 178 -5.26 3.00 -0.49
N LYS A 179 -6.18 2.96 -1.43
CA LYS A 179 -7.21 3.98 -1.59
C LYS A 179 -8.54 3.33 -1.90
N ARG A 180 -9.56 3.74 -1.16
CA ARG A 180 -10.95 3.39 -1.44
C ARG A 180 -11.32 3.85 -2.85
N THR A 181 -11.76 2.92 -3.67
CA THR A 181 -12.36 3.22 -4.98
C THR A 181 -13.88 3.09 -4.90
N LYS A 182 -14.57 3.28 -6.03
CA LYS A 182 -16.02 3.12 -6.08
C LYS A 182 -16.43 1.67 -5.80
N ASN A 183 -15.68 0.71 -6.33
CA ASN A 183 -16.06 -0.71 -6.25
C ASN A 183 -15.19 -1.53 -5.29
N LEU A 184 -14.07 -0.98 -4.82
CA LEU A 184 -13.20 -1.59 -3.81
C LEU A 184 -13.19 -0.71 -2.55
N PRO A 185 -14.07 -0.98 -1.57
CA PRO A 185 -13.96 -0.38 -0.25
C PRO A 185 -12.66 -0.83 0.44
N LEU A 186 -12.17 -0.03 1.39
CA LEU A 186 -11.13 -0.47 2.32
C LEU A 186 -11.80 -1.32 3.40
N ASP A 187 -12.03 -2.58 3.06
CA ASP A 187 -12.64 -3.60 3.91
C ASP A 187 -11.85 -4.92 3.79
N GLY A 188 -11.89 -5.73 4.85
CA GLY A 188 -11.20 -7.00 4.94
C GLY A 188 -9.67 -6.87 5.05
N THR A 189 -8.98 -7.95 4.72
CA THR A 189 -7.52 -8.07 4.89
C THR A 189 -6.78 -7.95 3.58
N GLN A 190 -5.75 -7.10 3.54
CA GLN A 190 -4.80 -6.99 2.44
C GLN A 190 -3.43 -7.48 2.88
N ARG A 191 -2.94 -8.55 2.26
CA ARG A 191 -1.59 -9.08 2.49
C ARG A 191 -0.61 -8.46 1.50
N VAL A 192 0.55 -8.06 2.02
CA VAL A 192 1.67 -7.56 1.23
C VAL A 192 2.95 -8.28 1.66
N VAL A 193 3.87 -8.41 0.72
CA VAL A 193 5.13 -9.13 0.87
C VAL A 193 6.25 -8.28 0.29
N LEU A 194 7.39 -8.26 0.96
CA LEU A 194 8.63 -7.74 0.40
C LEU A 194 9.78 -8.71 0.61
N VAL A 195 10.70 -8.72 -0.35
CA VAL A 195 12.03 -9.31 -0.16
C VAL A 195 12.96 -8.21 0.30
N VAL A 196 13.56 -8.37 1.47
CA VAL A 196 14.57 -7.46 2.03
C VAL A 196 15.95 -8.00 1.73
N ARG A 197 16.80 -7.20 1.09
CA ARG A 197 18.23 -7.47 0.96
C ARG A 197 19.00 -6.66 1.99
N ALA A 198 19.84 -7.32 2.77
CA ALA A 198 20.77 -6.70 3.72
C ALA A 198 22.19 -7.22 3.49
N ASP A 199 23.20 -6.50 3.96
CA ASP A 199 24.58 -6.97 3.93
C ASP A 199 24.77 -8.21 4.81
N ALA A 200 25.63 -9.12 4.35
CA ALA A 200 26.00 -10.30 5.12
C ALA A 200 26.66 -9.88 6.45
N GLY A 201 26.16 -10.45 7.56
CA GLY A 201 26.63 -10.13 8.91
C GLY A 201 26.08 -8.82 9.50
N ALA A 202 25.25 -8.07 8.77
CA ALA A 202 24.57 -6.90 9.31
C ALA A 202 23.27 -7.28 10.04
N VAL A 203 23.00 -6.60 11.15
CA VAL A 203 21.70 -6.68 11.83
C VAL A 203 20.77 -5.63 11.21
N ALA A 204 19.78 -6.11 10.46
CA ALA A 204 18.73 -5.27 9.91
C ALA A 204 17.61 -5.07 10.94
N SER A 205 16.94 -3.93 10.87
CA SER A 205 15.77 -3.61 11.67
C SER A 205 14.69 -3.04 10.77
N MET A 206 13.45 -3.26 11.15
CA MET A 206 12.31 -2.85 10.36
C MET A 206 11.27 -2.21 11.28
N THR A 207 10.83 -1.02 10.89
CA THR A 207 9.68 -0.35 11.50
C THR A 207 8.58 -0.22 10.47
N VAL A 208 7.33 -0.31 10.91
CA VAL A 208 6.17 -0.12 10.06
C VAL A 208 5.35 1.04 10.62
N GLU A 209 5.17 2.07 9.81
CA GLU A 209 4.30 3.19 10.11
C GLU A 209 3.02 3.05 9.27
N VAL A 210 1.87 3.10 9.94
CA VAL A 210 0.57 3.11 9.26
C VAL A 210 -0.02 4.50 9.34
N THR A 211 -0.32 5.09 8.19
CA THR A 211 -1.07 6.35 8.11
C THR A 211 -2.44 6.07 7.52
N ALA A 212 -3.51 6.56 8.14
CA ALA A 212 -4.86 6.36 7.66
C ALA A 212 -5.64 7.68 7.60
N ALA A 213 -6.63 7.76 6.71
CA ALA A 213 -7.50 8.92 6.58
C ALA A 213 -8.96 8.52 6.34
N THR A 214 -9.87 9.24 6.99
CA THR A 214 -11.32 9.18 6.76
C THR A 214 -11.75 10.31 5.81
N ARG A 215 -12.84 10.10 5.07
CA ARG A 215 -13.46 11.15 4.25
C ARG A 215 -14.72 11.65 4.93
N SER A 216 -14.57 12.47 5.98
CA SER A 216 -15.64 13.33 6.49
C SER A 216 -15.58 14.71 5.80
N SER A 217 -16.42 15.67 6.20
CA SER A 217 -16.33 17.07 5.72
C SER A 217 -14.95 17.70 6.01
N ILE A 218 -14.17 17.11 6.93
CA ILE A 218 -12.81 17.48 7.27
C ILE A 218 -11.92 16.25 7.07
N LEU A 219 -10.95 16.30 6.16
CA LEU A 219 -10.01 15.19 6.02
C LEU A 219 -9.10 15.14 7.25
N ARG A 220 -9.14 14.05 8.01
CA ARG A 220 -8.25 13.82 9.16
C ARG A 220 -7.21 12.77 8.79
N ARG A 221 -5.95 13.04 9.12
CA ARG A 221 -4.85 12.07 8.98
C ARG A 221 -4.49 11.54 10.36
N TYR A 222 -4.28 10.24 10.45
CA TYR A 222 -3.86 9.58 11.68
C TYR A 222 -2.59 8.76 11.42
N ARG A 223 -1.70 8.70 12.41
CA ARG A 223 -0.47 7.90 12.38
C ARG A 223 -0.51 6.84 13.48
N ALA A 224 -0.11 5.62 13.17
CA ALA A 224 0.09 4.54 14.13
C ALA A 224 1.53 4.50 14.66
N LEU A 225 1.69 4.18 15.95
CA LEU A 225 2.98 3.99 16.60
C LEU A 225 3.14 2.54 17.10
N PRO A 226 3.81 1.65 16.36
CA PRO A 226 4.29 0.37 16.89
C PRO A 226 5.80 0.40 17.26
N THR A 227 6.16 -0.47 18.21
CA THR A 227 7.56 -0.74 18.62
C THR A 227 8.32 -1.42 17.47
N PRO A 228 9.60 -1.08 17.19
CA PRO A 228 10.36 -1.67 16.08
C PRO A 228 10.49 -3.20 16.14
N LEU A 229 10.38 -3.88 15.01
CA LEU A 229 10.78 -5.28 14.88
C LEU A 229 12.27 -5.37 14.51
N ARG A 230 13.03 -6.23 15.18
CA ARG A 230 14.41 -6.56 14.80
C ARG A 230 14.42 -7.75 13.86
N LEU A 231 15.14 -7.64 12.74
CA LEU A 231 15.39 -8.74 11.81
C LEU A 231 16.82 -9.24 12.09
N ALA A 232 16.95 -10.25 12.94
CA ALA A 232 18.26 -10.89 13.16
C ALA A 232 18.49 -11.94 12.08
N ALA A 233 19.60 -11.81 11.34
CA ALA A 233 20.06 -12.79 10.37
C ALA A 233 20.90 -13.87 11.07
N ASP A 234 20.32 -14.54 12.08
CA ASP A 234 20.98 -15.64 12.78
C ASP A 234 20.01 -16.83 12.86
N LEU A 235 20.25 -17.83 12.01
CA LEU A 235 20.38 -19.26 12.35
C LEU A 235 21.13 -19.98 11.22
#